data_AF-A0AAJ1TJX7-F1
#
_entry.id   AF-A0AAJ1TJX7-F1
#
_cell.length_a   1.000
_cell.length_b   1.000
_cell.length_c   1.000
_cell.angle_alpha   90.00
_cell.angle_beta   90.00
_cell.angle_gamma   90.00
#
_symmetry.space_group_name_H-M   'P 1'
#
loop_
_entity.id
_entity.type
_entity.pdbx_description
1 polymer ?
#
loop_
_entity_poly.entity_id
_entity_poly.type
_entity_poly.pdbx_seq_one_letter_code
_entity_poly.pdbx_strand_id
1 'polypeptide(L)'
;MAGQRIGWVLTAALVAASNAAAARELEKAPTAAAAMACPSKGPGFMRLPGSASCIRVSGRVIAGADLRQGHGAGAAGPPAIAGRLAIDNRADTDLGEVRTYVRIGNGRR
;
A
#
# COMPACT_ATOMS: atom_id res chain seq x y z
N MET A 1 -46.39 5.89 -29.82
CA MET A 1 -45.13 6.58 -29.43
C MET A 1 -44.88 6.67 -27.91
N ALA A 2 -45.82 6.28 -27.04
CA ALA A 2 -45.62 6.30 -25.57
C ALA A 2 -44.76 5.14 -25.05
N GLY A 3 -44.91 3.92 -25.60
CA GLY A 3 -44.16 2.72 -25.16
C GLY A 3 -42.65 2.79 -25.38
N GLN A 4 -42.20 3.43 -26.47
CA GLN A 4 -40.78 3.64 -26.76
C GLN A 4 -40.12 4.52 -25.69
N ARG A 5 -40.82 5.56 -25.20
CA ARG A 5 -40.26 6.50 -24.21
C ARG A 5 -40.12 5.84 -22.83
N ILE A 6 -41.06 4.96 -22.49
CA ILE A 6 -41.05 4.21 -21.21
C ILE A 6 -39.90 3.21 -21.17
N GLY A 7 -39.67 2.48 -22.27
CA GLY A 7 -38.55 1.54 -22.38
C GLY A 7 -37.19 2.21 -22.17
N TRP A 8 -36.98 3.39 -22.77
CA TRP A 8 -35.74 4.14 -22.65
C TRP A 8 -35.48 4.66 -21.23
N VAL A 9 -36.52 5.13 -20.55
CA VAL A 9 -36.44 5.57 -19.15
C VAL A 9 -36.09 4.40 -18.23
N LEU A 10 -36.67 3.22 -18.45
CA LEU A 10 -36.36 2.01 -17.67
C LEU A 10 -34.92 1.55 -17.88
N THR A 11 -34.42 1.51 -19.11
CA THR A 11 -33.01 1.16 -19.36
C THR A 11 -32.03 2.17 -18.77
N ALA A 12 -32.34 3.47 -18.83
CA ALA A 12 -31.49 4.50 -18.22
C ALA A 12 -31.45 4.38 -16.68
N ALA A 13 -32.59 4.06 -16.05
CA ALA A 13 -32.68 3.85 -14.61
C ALA A 13 -31.88 2.60 -14.16
N LEU A 14 -31.95 1.50 -14.91
CA LEU A 14 -31.16 0.29 -14.61
C LEU A 14 -29.65 0.54 -14.74
N VAL A 15 -29.20 1.22 -15.79
CA VAL A 15 -27.77 1.52 -16.01
C VAL A 15 -27.22 2.44 -14.91
N ALA A 16 -28.02 3.43 -14.48
CA ALA A 16 -27.64 4.31 -13.37
C ALA A 16 -27.52 3.56 -12.03
N ALA A 17 -28.37 2.57 -11.78
CA ALA A 17 -28.33 1.76 -10.56
C ALA A 17 -27.14 0.78 -10.52
N SER A 18 -26.69 0.27 -11.67
CA SER A 18 -25.54 -0.65 -11.75
C SER A 18 -24.17 0.02 -11.57
N ASN A 19 -24.08 1.35 -11.71
CA ASN A 19 -22.83 2.09 -11.49
C ASN A 19 -22.58 2.47 -10.02
N ALA A 20 -23.53 2.16 -9.12
CA ALA A 20 -23.30 2.21 -7.69
C ALA A 20 -22.50 0.96 -7.25
N ALA A 21 -21.31 0.77 -7.84
CA ALA A 21 -20.26 0.06 -7.16
C ALA A 21 -19.95 0.89 -5.92
N ALA A 22 -20.65 0.59 -4.82
CA ALA A 22 -20.42 1.20 -3.54
C ALA A 22 -18.98 0.90 -3.18
N ALA A 23 -18.09 1.86 -3.46
CA ALA A 23 -16.80 1.96 -2.84
C ALA A 23 -17.12 2.08 -1.35
N ARG A 24 -17.15 0.93 -0.67
CA ARG A 24 -17.31 0.85 0.79
C ARG A 24 -16.07 1.53 1.32
N GLU A 25 -16.22 2.81 1.65
CA GLU A 25 -15.19 3.55 2.35
C GLU A 25 -14.91 2.76 3.63
N LEU A 26 -13.68 2.27 3.74
CA LEU A 26 -13.29 1.45 4.88
C LEU A 26 -13.41 2.36 6.10
N GLU A 27 -14.37 2.04 6.98
CA GLU A 27 -14.57 2.82 8.20
C GLU A 27 -13.23 2.93 8.92
N LYS A 28 -12.84 4.16 9.25
CA LYS A 28 -11.53 4.42 9.84
C LYS A 28 -11.43 3.64 11.15
N ALA A 29 -10.52 2.69 11.20
CA ALA A 29 -10.27 1.92 12.41
C ALA A 29 -9.98 2.88 13.58
N PRO A 30 -10.46 2.55 14.79
CA PRO A 30 -10.12 3.34 15.97
C PRO A 30 -8.60 3.41 16.12
N THR A 31 -8.11 4.53 16.64
CA THR A 31 -6.67 4.74 16.85
C THR A 31 -6.16 3.66 17.79
N ALA A 32 -5.38 2.72 17.25
CA ALA A 32 -4.76 1.67 18.05
C ALA A 32 -3.75 2.29 19.03
N ALA A 33 -3.51 1.60 20.15
CA ALA A 33 -2.49 2.01 21.09
C ALA A 33 -1.11 2.13 20.40
N ALA A 34 -0.33 3.12 20.82
CA ALA A 34 0.94 3.45 20.18
C ALA A 34 1.94 2.29 20.26
N ALA A 35 2.70 2.09 19.19
CA ALA A 35 3.85 1.18 19.21
C ALA A 35 4.91 1.68 20.21
N MET A 36 5.51 0.74 20.93
CA MET A 36 6.55 1.01 21.94
C MET A 36 7.93 0.71 21.35
N ALA A 37 8.98 1.44 21.74
CA ALA A 37 10.34 1.12 21.32
C ALA A 37 10.76 -0.26 21.88
N CYS A 38 11.51 -1.04 21.07
CA CYS A 38 12.06 -2.33 21.47
C CYS A 38 13.59 -2.33 21.32
N PRO A 39 14.32 -1.67 22.25
CA PRO A 39 15.78 -1.55 22.17
C PRO A 39 16.52 -2.89 22.33
N SER A 40 15.90 -3.89 22.96
CA SER A 40 16.49 -5.22 23.14
C SER A 40 16.80 -5.95 21.82
N LYS A 41 16.11 -5.60 20.72
CA LYS A 41 16.37 -6.13 19.37
C LYS A 41 17.19 -5.19 18.49
N GLY A 42 17.57 -4.03 19.03
CA GLY A 42 18.38 -3.02 18.36
C GLY A 42 17.57 -1.78 17.93
N PRO A 43 18.26 -0.78 17.35
CA PRO A 43 17.64 0.49 16.98
C PRO A 43 16.58 0.33 15.89
N GLY A 44 15.49 1.09 16.01
CA GLY A 44 14.39 1.11 15.05
C GLY A 44 13.42 -0.07 15.15
N PHE A 45 13.63 -1.01 16.07
CA PHE A 45 12.63 -2.01 16.41
C PHE A 45 11.56 -1.43 17.32
N MET A 46 10.30 -1.79 17.04
CA MET A 46 9.13 -1.38 17.80
C MET A 46 8.27 -2.61 18.13
N ARG A 47 7.56 -2.57 19.24
CA ARG A 47 6.63 -3.59 19.69
C ARG A 47 5.21 -3.03 19.62
N LEU A 48 4.30 -3.79 19.02
CA LEU A 48 2.88 -3.46 19.03
C LEU A 48 2.25 -3.87 20.37
N PRO A 49 1.26 -3.12 20.87
CA PRO A 49 0.47 -3.52 22.02
C PRO A 49 -0.12 -4.92 21.82
N GLY A 50 0.02 -5.79 22.83
CA GLY A 50 -0.47 -7.17 22.76
C GLY A 50 0.42 -8.15 21.97
N SER A 51 1.54 -7.71 21.38
CA SER A 51 2.54 -8.59 20.78
C SER A 51 3.79 -8.70 21.64
N ALA A 52 4.33 -9.91 21.77
CA ALA A 52 5.66 -10.15 22.34
C ALA A 52 6.79 -9.91 21.32
N SER A 53 6.46 -9.84 20.02
CA SER A 53 7.44 -9.70 18.94
C SER A 53 7.81 -8.24 18.71
N CYS A 54 9.04 -8.03 18.24
CA CYS A 54 9.56 -6.72 17.86
C CYS A 54 9.78 -6.66 16.36
N ILE A 55 9.28 -5.60 15.74
CA ILE A 55 9.26 -5.40 14.30
C ILE A 55 10.04 -4.14 13.95
N ARG A 56 10.85 -4.22 12.90
CA ARG A 56 11.51 -3.07 12.27
C ARG A 56 11.14 -3.01 10.81
N VAL A 57 10.60 -1.87 10.39
CA VAL A 57 10.32 -1.55 9.00
C VAL A 57 11.42 -0.62 8.49
N SER A 58 12.02 -0.95 7.36
CA SER A 58 13.13 -0.19 6.77
C SER A 58 13.07 -0.24 5.26
N GLY A 59 13.76 0.67 4.59
CA GLY A 59 13.70 0.71 3.14
C GLY A 59 14.38 1.92 2.53
N ARG A 60 14.21 2.05 1.21
CA ARG A 60 14.58 3.23 0.44
C ARG A 60 13.58 3.42 -0.69
N VAL A 61 13.31 4.67 -1.03
CA VAL A 61 12.49 5.06 -2.17
C VAL A 61 13.32 5.98 -3.05
N ILE A 62 13.24 5.78 -4.36
CA ILE A 62 13.84 6.63 -5.37
C ILE A 62 12.71 7.09 -6.27
N ALA A 63 12.60 8.40 -6.45
CA ALA A 63 11.69 9.01 -7.40
C ALA A 63 12.49 10.02 -8.22
N GLY A 64 12.39 9.92 -9.54
CA GLY A 64 13.08 10.82 -10.45
C GLY A 64 12.24 11.12 -11.68
N ALA A 65 12.45 12.31 -12.25
CA ALA A 65 11.91 12.70 -13.55
C ALA A 65 13.08 12.86 -14.53
N ASP A 66 12.95 12.33 -15.74
CA ASP A 66 13.89 12.59 -16.82
C ASP A 66 13.52 13.92 -17.48
N LEU A 67 14.39 14.92 -17.35
CA LEU A 67 14.18 16.27 -17.90
C LEU A 67 14.93 16.47 -19.24
N ARG A 68 15.48 15.40 -19.84
CA ARG A 68 16.21 15.51 -21.09
C ARG A 68 15.28 15.96 -22.22
N GLN A 69 15.53 17.14 -22.78
CA GLN A 69 14.94 17.55 -24.05
C GLN A 69 15.68 16.86 -25.20
N GLY A 70 15.02 15.90 -25.86
CA GLY A 70 15.49 15.24 -27.07
C GLY A 70 14.38 15.23 -28.13
N HIS A 71 14.71 15.68 -29.34
CA HIS A 71 13.81 15.82 -30.49
C HIS A 71 13.42 14.46 -31.06
N GLY A 72 12.18 14.01 -30.83
CA GLY A 72 11.59 12.82 -31.45
C GLY A 72 10.25 12.43 -30.79
N ALA A 73 9.33 11.84 -31.57
CA ALA A 73 8.01 11.42 -31.10
C ALA A 73 8.11 10.34 -30.00
N GLY A 74 7.96 10.74 -28.73
CA GLY A 74 8.07 9.83 -27.57
C GLY A 74 8.34 10.54 -26.24
N ALA A 75 7.75 11.73 -26.05
CA ALA A 75 7.98 12.65 -24.94
C ALA A 75 7.83 12.01 -23.54
N ALA A 76 8.73 12.40 -22.63
CA ALA A 76 8.73 12.16 -21.18
C ALA A 76 8.26 10.75 -20.75
N GLY A 77 9.20 9.81 -20.61
CA GLY A 77 8.93 8.52 -19.99
C GLY A 77 8.37 8.70 -18.56
N PRO A 78 7.49 7.80 -18.09
CA PRO A 78 6.92 7.88 -16.74
C PRO A 78 8.02 7.99 -15.69
N PRO A 79 7.81 8.76 -14.60
CA PRO A 79 8.83 8.98 -13.59
C PRO A 79 9.39 7.63 -13.11
N ALA A 80 10.71 7.53 -13.03
CA ALA A 80 11.37 6.34 -12.53
C ALA A 80 11.12 6.26 -11.02
N ILE A 81 10.08 5.52 -10.63
CA ILE A 81 9.79 5.18 -9.24
C ILE A 81 10.37 3.78 -8.98
N ALA A 82 11.37 3.73 -8.11
CA ALA A 82 11.97 2.50 -7.64
C ALA A 82 11.97 2.50 -6.11
N GLY A 83 11.92 1.32 -5.52
CA GLY A 83 11.83 1.22 -4.06
C GLY A 83 12.24 -0.14 -3.54
N ARG A 84 12.59 -0.16 -2.26
CA ARG A 84 12.83 -1.39 -1.51
C ARG A 84 12.27 -1.21 -0.11
N LEU A 85 11.49 -2.19 0.32
CA LEU A 85 10.94 -2.34 1.66
C LEU A 85 11.52 -3.60 2.30
N ALA A 86 11.85 -3.52 3.57
CA ALA A 86 12.29 -4.65 4.38
C ALA A 86 11.58 -4.62 5.74
N ILE A 87 11.09 -5.78 6.16
CA ILE A 87 10.44 -6.01 7.45
C ILE A 87 11.26 -7.09 8.17
N ASP A 88 11.73 -6.77 9.37
CA ASP A 88 12.46 -7.66 10.27
C ASP A 88 11.61 -7.84 11.54
N ASN A 89 11.13 -9.05 11.80
CA ASN A 89 10.38 -9.39 13.00
C ASN A 89 11.18 -10.40 13.84
N ARG A 90 11.32 -10.14 15.13
CA ARG A 90 12.05 -10.98 16.08
C ARG A 90 11.21 -11.24 17.31
N ALA A 91 11.12 -12.49 17.72
CA ALA A 91 10.40 -12.90 18.92
C ALA A 91 11.26 -13.86 19.72
N ASP A 92 11.29 -13.67 21.04
CA ASP A 92 11.91 -14.64 21.95
C ASP A 92 10.92 -15.77 22.21
N THR A 93 11.39 -17.01 22.08
CA THR A 93 10.65 -18.23 22.41
C THR A 93 11.47 -19.06 23.39
N ASP A 94 10.87 -20.10 23.96
CA ASP A 94 11.57 -21.01 24.90
C ASP A 94 12.74 -21.74 24.23
N LEU A 95 12.76 -21.81 22.90
CA LEU A 95 13.81 -22.44 22.10
C LEU A 95 14.85 -21.42 21.57
N GLY A 96 14.74 -20.15 21.96
CA GLY A 96 15.59 -19.05 21.50
C GLY A 96 14.85 -18.05 20.59
N GLU A 97 15.62 -17.14 20.00
CA GLU A 97 15.08 -16.08 19.14
C GLU A 97 14.66 -16.63 17.76
N VAL A 98 13.40 -16.39 17.40
CA VAL A 98 12.90 -16.63 16.04
C VAL A 98 12.88 -15.32 15.27
N ARG A 99 13.47 -15.35 14.06
CA ARG A 99 13.53 -14.20 13.16
C ARG A 99 12.77 -14.47 11.86
N THR A 100 11.87 -13.57 11.51
CA THR A 100 11.20 -13.51 10.21
C THR A 100 11.67 -12.27 9.47
N TYR A 101 12.14 -12.44 8.23
CA TYR A 101 12.63 -11.33 7.42
C TYR A 101 12.03 -11.37 6.02
N VAL A 102 11.38 -10.29 5.60
CA VAL A 102 10.80 -10.13 4.26
C VAL A 102 11.34 -8.88 3.63
N ARG A 103 11.74 -8.96 2.35
CA ARG A 103 12.23 -7.81 1.60
C ARG A 103 11.68 -7.82 0.19
N ILE A 104 11.02 -6.74 -0.18
CA ILE A 104 10.35 -6.54 -1.46
C ILE A 104 10.96 -5.31 -2.13
N GLY A 105 11.03 -5.29 -3.46
CA GLY A 105 11.49 -4.11 -4.18
C GLY A 105 11.01 -4.06 -5.62
N ASN A 106 11.04 -2.86 -6.17
CA ASN A 106 10.65 -2.49 -7.53
C ASN A 106 11.76 -1.60 -8.12
N GLY A 107 12.03 -1.75 -9.42
CA GLY A 107 13.00 -0.98 -10.19
C GLY A 107 14.21 -1.84 -10.53
N ARG A 108 14.60 -1.82 -11.82
CA ARG A 108 15.84 -2.46 -12.25
C ARG A 108 17.00 -1.58 -11.74
N ARG A 109 18.00 -2.21 -11.12
CA ARG A 109 19.24 -1.56 -10.72
C ARG A 109 20.03 -1.11 -11.94
#